data_AF-A0A7C2E1D3-F1
#
_entry.id   AF-A0A7C2E1D3-F1
#
_cell.length_a   1.000
_cell.length_b   1.000
_cell.length_c   1.000
_cell.angle_alpha   90.00
_cell.angle_beta   90.00
_cell.angle_gamma   90.00
#
_symmetry.space_group_name_H-M   'P 1'
#
loop_
_entity.id
_entity.type
_entity.pdbx_description
1 polymer ?
#
loop_
_entity_poly.entity_id
_entity_poly.type
_entity_poly.pdbx_seq_one_letter_code
_entity_poly.pdbx_strand_id
1 'polypeptide(L)'
;MHKGGNGEMDVIITREDSLEWVPADFPRAQMKVLFMDTRGGGQVLLLRFEPFCEMPFHSHASSDEAAYVLEGELRYKRPDGEVEVYPKGTFA
;
A
#
# COMPACT_ATOMS: atom_id res chain seq x y z
N MET A 1 39.45 -5.86 12.10
CA MET A 1 39.54 -5.12 10.83
C MET A 1 38.25 -5.34 10.07
N HIS A 2 37.26 -4.45 10.22
CA HIS A 2 36.08 -4.47 9.38
C HIS A 2 36.42 -3.60 8.17
N LYS A 3 36.68 -4.22 7.02
CA LYS A 3 36.89 -3.48 5.77
C LYS A 3 35.56 -2.82 5.41
N GLY A 4 35.57 -1.50 5.29
CA GLY A 4 34.45 -0.75 4.73
C GLY A 4 34.17 -1.26 3.32
N GLY A 5 32.99 -1.87 3.14
CA GLY A 5 32.41 -2.07 1.82
C GLY A 5 31.75 -0.76 1.41
N ASN A 6 32.04 -0.28 0.20
CA ASN A 6 31.24 0.75 -0.44
C ASN A 6 29.77 0.33 -0.35
N GLY A 7 28.96 1.07 0.41
CA GLY A 7 27.54 0.81 0.57
C GLY A 7 26.80 1.17 -0.71
N GLU A 8 26.92 0.31 -1.72
CA GLU A 8 26.03 0.33 -2.87
C GLU A 8 24.64 -0.05 -2.35
N MET A 9 23.74 0.93 -2.28
CA MET A 9 22.35 0.66 -1.94
C MET A 9 21.74 -0.18 -3.05
N ASP A 10 21.17 -1.32 -2.71
CA ASP A 10 20.41 -2.12 -3.65
C ASP A 10 19.27 -1.26 -4.24
N VAL A 11 19.32 -1.02 -5.55
CA VAL A 11 18.24 -0.32 -6.26
C VAL A 11 17.26 -1.36 -6.76
N ILE A 12 16.08 -1.38 -6.15
CA ILE A 12 14.98 -2.26 -6.58
C ILE A 12 14.08 -1.48 -7.53
N ILE A 13 14.00 -1.94 -8.78
CA ILE A 13 13.14 -1.36 -9.80
C ILE A 13 12.05 -2.36 -10.15
N THR A 14 10.80 -1.99 -9.89
CA THR A 14 9.63 -2.80 -10.25
C THR A 14 8.83 -2.09 -11.33
N ARG A 15 8.52 -2.83 -12.40
CA ARG A 15 7.63 -2.39 -13.48
C ARG A 15 6.22 -2.87 -13.22
N GLU A 16 5.32 -1.97 -12.85
CA GLU A 16 3.95 -2.37 -12.50
C GLU A 16 3.21 -3.04 -13.68
N ASP A 17 3.50 -2.59 -14.91
CA ASP A 17 2.88 -3.07 -16.14
C ASP A 17 3.23 -4.54 -16.48
N SER A 18 4.29 -5.07 -15.85
CA SER A 18 4.68 -6.49 -15.94
C SER A 18 4.08 -7.39 -14.86
N LEU A 19 3.33 -6.82 -13.90
CA LEU A 19 2.68 -7.56 -12.83
C LEU A 19 1.21 -7.81 -13.14
N GLU A 20 0.73 -8.99 -12.76
CA GLU A 20 -0.69 -9.33 -12.80
C GLU A 20 -1.42 -8.81 -11.56
N TRP A 21 -2.67 -8.40 -11.75
CA TRP A 21 -3.56 -8.12 -10.63
C TRP A 21 -3.97 -9.44 -9.97
N VAL A 22 -3.68 -9.60 -8.69
CA VAL A 22 -4.15 -10.75 -7.89
C VAL A 22 -5.22 -10.31 -6.90
N PRO A 23 -6.14 -11.20 -6.48
CA PRO A 23 -7.08 -10.89 -5.40
C PRO A 23 -6.33 -10.45 -4.14
N ALA A 24 -6.84 -9.40 -3.47
CA ALA A 24 -6.40 -9.07 -2.12
C ALA A 24 -7.08 -9.99 -1.09
N ASP A 25 -6.64 -9.93 0.17
CA ASP A 25 -7.18 -10.76 1.26
C ASP A 25 -8.58 -10.33 1.73
N PHE A 26 -9.23 -9.40 1.03
CA PHE A 26 -10.60 -8.97 1.29
C PHE A 26 -11.38 -8.79 -0.02
N PRO A 27 -12.72 -8.94 0.02
CA PRO A 27 -13.55 -8.96 -1.18
C PRO A 27 -13.45 -7.67 -1.99
N ARG A 28 -13.53 -7.81 -3.33
CA ARG A 28 -13.66 -6.68 -4.26
C ARG A 28 -12.47 -5.72 -4.28
N ALA A 29 -11.31 -6.24 -3.89
CA ALA A 29 -10.03 -5.59 -4.03
C ALA A 29 -9.04 -6.51 -4.72
N GLN A 30 -8.18 -5.89 -5.51
CA GLN A 30 -7.05 -6.53 -6.17
C GLN A 30 -5.78 -5.77 -5.81
N MET A 31 -4.64 -6.45 -5.88
CA MET A 31 -3.35 -5.84 -5.58
C MET A 31 -2.26 -6.28 -6.57
N LYS A 32 -1.25 -5.43 -6.69
CA LYS A 32 0.08 -5.76 -7.19
C LYS A 32 1.09 -5.50 -6.06
N VAL A 33 1.94 -6.47 -5.78
CA VAL A 33 3.03 -6.29 -4.80
C VAL A 33 4.23 -5.69 -5.52
N LEU A 34 4.49 -4.40 -5.29
CA LEU A 34 5.61 -3.71 -5.93
C LEU A 34 6.94 -3.98 -5.22
N PHE A 35 6.87 -4.12 -3.90
CA PHE A 35 8.00 -4.47 -3.04
C PHE A 35 7.50 -5.10 -1.74
N MET A 36 8.27 -6.03 -1.19
CA MET A 36 8.03 -6.65 0.11
C MET A 36 9.37 -7.02 0.75
N ASP A 37 9.67 -6.47 1.93
CA ASP A 37 10.79 -6.95 2.73
C ASP A 37 10.32 -8.14 3.58
N THR A 38 10.79 -9.33 3.24
CA THR A 38 10.45 -10.58 3.93
C THR A 38 11.02 -10.66 5.35
N ARG A 39 11.86 -9.71 5.77
CA ARG A 39 12.39 -9.57 7.14
C ARG A 39 11.57 -8.60 8.00
N GLY A 40 10.50 -8.01 7.46
CA GLY A 40 9.60 -7.11 8.19
C GLY A 40 9.85 -5.62 7.97
N GLY A 41 10.63 -5.23 6.96
CA GLY A 41 10.96 -3.84 6.62
C GLY A 41 9.87 -3.05 5.86
N GLY A 42 8.64 -3.58 5.79
CA GLY A 42 7.51 -2.96 5.11
C GLY A 42 7.26 -3.48 3.70
N GLN A 43 6.20 -2.95 3.08
CA GLN A 43 5.74 -3.33 1.76
C GLN A 43 5.28 -2.11 0.99
N VAL A 44 5.36 -2.19 -0.34
CA VAL A 44 4.75 -1.22 -1.25
C VAL A 44 3.78 -1.98 -2.13
N LEU A 45 2.51 -1.61 -2.04
CA LEU A 45 1.43 -2.23 -2.78
C LEU A 45 0.81 -1.20 -3.72
N LEU A 46 0.36 -1.67 -4.89
CA LEU A 46 -0.62 -0.96 -5.68
C LEU A 46 -1.98 -1.65 -5.51
N LEU A 47 -2.93 -0.95 -4.93
CA LEU A 47 -4.26 -1.47 -4.62
C LEU A 47 -5.30 -0.93 -5.61
N ARG A 48 -6.22 -1.81 -6.02
CA ARG A 48 -7.39 -1.45 -6.81
C ARG A 48 -8.64 -1.94 -6.11
N PHE A 49 -9.46 -0.99 -5.69
CA PHE A 49 -10.76 -1.24 -5.08
C PHE A 49 -11.86 -1.10 -6.13
N GLU A 50 -12.79 -2.04 -6.19
CA GLU A 50 -14.03 -1.80 -6.93
C GLU A 50 -14.92 -0.78 -6.17
N PRO A 51 -15.85 -0.09 -6.84
CA PRO A 51 -16.76 0.86 -6.18
C PRO A 51 -17.51 0.22 -5.02
N PHE A 52 -17.59 0.87 -3.85
CA PHE A 52 -18.21 0.32 -2.63
C PHE A 52 -17.47 -0.87 -1.98
N CYS A 53 -16.19 -1.09 -2.30
CA CYS A 53 -15.37 -2.02 -1.52
C CYS A 53 -15.20 -1.47 -0.11
N GLU A 54 -15.38 -2.33 0.90
CA GLU A 54 -15.14 -1.99 2.30
C GLU A 54 -13.95 -2.79 2.81
N MET A 55 -12.88 -2.08 3.16
CA MET A 55 -11.73 -2.70 3.79
C MET A 55 -12.07 -3.03 5.25
N PRO A 56 -11.81 -4.26 5.73
CA PRO A 56 -12.04 -4.61 7.12
C PRO A 56 -11.27 -3.71 8.07
N PHE A 57 -11.88 -3.38 9.21
CA PHE A 57 -11.18 -2.68 10.28
C PHE A 57 -9.97 -3.50 10.73
N HIS A 58 -8.80 -2.87 10.77
CA HIS A 58 -7.55 -3.49 11.18
C HIS A 58 -6.65 -2.49 11.90
N SER A 59 -5.63 -3.00 12.59
CA SER A 59 -4.64 -2.21 13.30
C SER A 59 -3.25 -2.39 12.68
N HIS A 60 -2.51 -1.29 12.61
CA HIS A 60 -1.11 -1.28 12.19
C HIS A 60 -0.22 -1.62 13.39
N ALA A 61 0.15 -2.90 13.53
CA ALA A 61 0.92 -3.36 14.68
C ALA A 61 2.43 -3.07 14.58
N SER A 62 2.97 -3.04 13.36
CA SER A 62 4.42 -3.12 13.13
C SER A 62 4.99 -2.01 12.24
N SER A 63 4.14 -1.26 11.53
CA SER A 63 4.55 -0.19 10.61
C SER A 63 3.40 0.77 10.38
N ASP A 64 3.69 2.06 10.26
CA ASP A 64 2.72 3.04 9.80
C ASP A 64 2.32 2.76 8.33
N GLU A 65 1.15 3.25 7.93
CA GLU A 65 0.66 3.24 6.55
C GLU A 65 0.53 4.67 6.03
N ALA A 66 0.83 4.86 4.76
CA ALA A 66 0.48 6.06 4.01
C ALA A 66 -0.03 5.63 2.62
N ALA A 67 -1.11 6.25 2.15
CA ALA A 67 -1.69 5.92 0.85
C ALA A 67 -1.73 7.15 -0.06
N TYR A 68 -1.42 6.97 -1.34
CA TYR A 68 -1.59 8.01 -2.35
C TYR A 68 -2.66 7.60 -3.36
N VAL A 69 -3.68 8.42 -3.53
CA VAL A 69 -4.85 8.08 -4.35
C VAL A 69 -4.58 8.42 -5.82
N LEU A 70 -4.38 7.39 -6.65
CA LEU A 70 -4.14 7.56 -8.09
C LEU A 70 -5.42 7.86 -8.87
N GLU A 71 -6.52 7.21 -8.51
CA GLU A 71 -7.84 7.32 -9.15
C GLU A 71 -8.96 7.14 -8.14
N GLY A 72 -10.14 7.71 -8.45
CA GLY A 72 -11.31 7.63 -7.57
C GLY A 72 -11.17 8.45 -6.28
N GLU A 73 -11.73 7.92 -5.20
CA GLU A 73 -11.62 8.48 -3.84
C GLU A 73 -11.57 7.35 -2.81
N LEU A 74 -10.78 7.56 -1.76
CA LEU A 74 -10.74 6.71 -0.57
C LEU A 74 -11.54 7.42 0.54
N ARG A 75 -12.41 6.68 1.23
CA ARG A 75 -13.20 7.20 2.34
C ARG A 75 -12.81 6.50 3.63
N TYR A 76 -12.47 7.28 4.65
CA TYR A 76 -12.17 6.78 5.99
C TYR A 76 -13.24 7.23 6.96
N LYS A 77 -13.98 6.28 7.52
CA LYS A 77 -14.98 6.55 8.55
C LYS A 77 -14.32 6.48 9.93
N ARG A 78 -14.27 7.61 10.62
CA ARG A 78 -13.75 7.73 11.97
C ARG A 78 -14.70 7.10 13.00
N PRO A 79 -14.21 6.75 14.21
CA PRO A 79 -15.05 6.22 15.28
C PRO A 79 -16.19 7.14 15.73
N ASP A 80 -16.04 8.45 15.56
CA ASP A 80 -17.08 9.45 15.86
C ASP A 80 -18.16 9.57 14.77
N GLY A 81 -18.00 8.85 13.65
CA GLY A 81 -18.93 8.83 12.53
C GLY A 81 -18.60 9.83 11.41
N GLU A 82 -17.62 10.71 11.61
CA GLU A 82 -17.14 11.61 10.55
C GLU A 82 -16.47 10.80 9.43
N VAL A 83 -16.62 11.29 8.19
CA VAL A 83 -16.04 10.64 7.01
C VAL A 83 -15.04 11.59 6.38
N GLU A 84 -13.79 11.19 6.40
CA GLU A 84 -12.75 11.82 5.60
C GLU A 84 -12.78 11.25 4.18
N VAL A 85 -12.61 12.13 3.20
CA VAL A 85 -12.60 11.78 1.79
C VAL A 85 -11.28 12.24 1.17
N TYR A 86 -10.54 11.30 0.61
CA TYR A 86 -9.26 11.48 -0.05
C TYR A 86 -9.44 11.24 -1.56
N PRO A 87 -9.65 12.29 -2.37
CA PRO A 87 -9.84 12.16 -3.80
C PRO A 87 -8.51 11.89 -4.54
N LYS A 88 -8.58 11.56 -5.83
CA LYS A 88 -7.41 11.50 -6.72
C LYS A 88 -6.46 12.68 -6.48
N GLY A 89 -5.19 12.34 -6.30
CA GLY A 89 -4.09 13.29 -6.15
C GLY A 89 -3.76 13.65 -4.70
N THR A 90 -4.42 13.06 -3.71
CA THR A 90 -4.16 13.32 -2.28
C THR A 90 -3.45 12.17 -1.59
N PHE A 91 -2.75 12.50 -0.50
CA PHE A 91 -2.27 11.54 0.49
C PHE A 91 -3.34 11.34 1.58
N ALA A 92 -3.52 10.08 1.97
CA ALA A 92 -4.29 9.64 3.13
C ALA A 92 -3.35 9.09 4.20
#